data_AF-A0A933CQC2-F1
#
_entry.id   AF-A0A933CQC2-F1
#
_cell.length_a   1.000
_cell.length_b   1.000
_cell.length_c   1.000
_cell.angle_alpha   90.00
_cell.angle_beta   90.00
_cell.angle_gamma   90.00
#
_symmetry.space_group_name_H-M   'P 1'
#
loop_
_entity.id
_entity.type
_entity.pdbx_description
1 polymer ?
#
loop_
_entity_poly.entity_id
_entity_poly.type
_entity_poly.pdbx_seq_one_letter_code
_entity_poly.pdbx_strand_id
1 'polypeptide(L)'
;MTIVQLGGFSDRAAALSKGRVAAISGPPGTAELLPGGGIHNLVQMADLPKPPPYPFINLATTKPYLGRNRAILKKVLMAQIEGVHYIKTNEEGTKRILALVAKGGTTAYLQAAYDALRKLIQERPYVDREGVNEVIQSELQMKENQGRSLAYEDVADMSLISELQQEGFLGKVFGGK
;
A
#
# COMPACT_ATOMS: atom_id res chain seq x y z
N MET A 1 26.46 5.90 5.16
CA MET A 1 25.47 4.81 5.30
C MET A 1 25.43 4.06 3.99
N THR A 2 25.65 2.74 4.02
CA THR A 2 25.57 1.90 2.81
C THR A 2 24.19 1.27 2.74
N ILE A 3 23.51 1.41 1.61
CA ILE A 3 22.23 0.74 1.33
C ILE A 3 22.53 -0.45 0.41
N VAL A 4 22.08 -1.64 0.80
CA VAL A 4 22.25 -2.88 0.04
C VAL A 4 20.89 -3.41 -0.36
N GLN A 5 20.73 -3.69 -1.66
CA GLN A 5 19.55 -4.38 -2.14
C GLN A 5 19.63 -5.84 -1.69
N LEU A 6 18.67 -6.22 -0.85
CA LEU A 6 18.41 -7.60 -0.49
C LEU A 6 17.19 -8.06 -1.28
N GLY A 7 17.15 -9.37 -1.58
CA GLY A 7 16.07 -9.98 -2.34
C GLY A 7 14.71 -9.96 -1.64
N GLY A 8 14.06 -11.12 -1.63
CA GLY A 8 12.74 -11.27 -1.05
C GLY A 8 12.74 -11.09 0.47
N PHE A 9 11.56 -11.23 1.05
CA PHE A 9 11.35 -11.14 2.50
C PHE A 9 12.28 -12.08 3.30
N SER A 10 12.38 -13.35 2.89
CA SER A 10 13.22 -14.35 3.56
C SER A 10 14.71 -14.01 3.52
N ASP A 11 15.18 -13.39 2.43
CA ASP A 11 16.58 -12.98 2.29
C ASP A 11 16.92 -11.83 3.25
N ARG A 12 16.01 -10.86 3.38
CA ARG A 12 16.13 -9.74 4.32
C ARG A 12 16.16 -10.23 5.75
N ALA A 13 15.25 -11.14 6.10
CA ALA A 13 15.17 -11.71 7.42
C ALA A 13 16.46 -12.46 7.80
N ALA A 14 16.98 -13.29 6.90
CA ALA A 14 18.23 -14.01 7.11
C ALA A 14 19.45 -13.07 7.21
N ALA A 15 19.51 -11.99 6.42
CA ALA A 15 20.60 -11.02 6.48
C ALA A 15 20.63 -10.27 7.82
N LEU A 16 19.46 -9.87 8.33
CA LEU A 16 19.33 -9.22 9.63
C LEU A 16 19.72 -10.17 10.78
N SER A 17 19.16 -11.38 10.79
CA SER A 17 19.46 -12.39 11.82
C SER A 17 20.95 -12.78 11.88
N LYS A 18 21.65 -12.75 10.74
CA LYS A 18 23.09 -13.01 10.64
C LYS A 18 23.97 -11.77 10.89
N GLY A 19 23.40 -10.62 11.25
CA GLY A 19 24.13 -9.38 11.48
C GLY A 19 24.80 -8.79 10.22
N ARG A 20 24.39 -9.21 9.02
CA ARG A 20 24.94 -8.68 7.75
C ARG A 20 24.42 -7.28 7.43
N VAL A 21 23.26 -6.94 7.97
CA VAL A 21 22.67 -5.61 7.91
C VAL A 21 22.18 -5.23 9.30
N ALA A 22 22.21 -3.93 9.61
CA ALA A 22 21.77 -3.40 10.90
C ALA A 22 20.24 -3.20 10.97
N ALA A 23 19.57 -3.06 9.82
CA ALA A 23 18.13 -2.84 9.73
C ALA A 23 17.59 -3.33 8.37
N ILE A 24 16.30 -3.63 8.31
CA ILE A 24 15.58 -3.95 7.08
C ILE A 24 14.30 -3.12 6.99
N SER A 25 13.89 -2.81 5.76
CA SER A 25 12.53 -2.37 5.47
C SER A 25 11.72 -3.55 4.94
N GLY A 26 10.52 -3.74 5.47
CA GLY A 26 9.63 -4.86 5.15
C GLY A 26 8.17 -4.52 5.41
N PRO A 27 7.25 -5.35 4.91
CA PRO A 27 5.82 -5.18 5.16
C PRO A 27 5.50 -5.31 6.66
N PRO A 28 4.33 -4.85 7.11
CA PRO A 28 3.90 -5.06 8.48
C PRO A 28 3.97 -6.53 8.93
N GLY A 29 4.28 -6.74 10.22
CA GLY A 29 4.45 -8.07 10.81
C GLY A 29 5.85 -8.68 10.62
N THR A 30 6.76 -8.04 9.85
CA THR A 30 8.11 -8.58 9.58
C THR A 30 8.85 -9.06 10.82
N ALA A 31 8.76 -8.32 11.94
CA ALA A 31 9.43 -8.66 13.19
C ALA A 31 8.95 -9.98 13.81
N GLU A 32 7.66 -10.33 13.64
CA GLU A 32 7.05 -11.55 14.22
C GLU A 32 7.53 -12.85 13.57
N LEU A 33 8.24 -12.74 12.44
CA LEU A 33 8.80 -13.88 11.70
C LEU A 33 10.27 -14.12 12.00
N LEU A 34 10.91 -13.25 12.79
CA LEU A 34 12.34 -13.35 13.05
C LEU A 34 12.59 -14.08 14.38
N PRO A 35 13.28 -15.24 14.35
CA PRO A 35 13.55 -15.98 15.56
C PRO A 35 14.57 -15.26 16.44
N GLY A 36 14.45 -15.42 17.76
CA GLY A 36 15.55 -15.16 18.70
C GLY A 36 15.43 -13.95 19.62
N GLY A 37 14.38 -13.13 19.51
CA GLY A 37 14.28 -11.89 20.29
C GLY A 37 15.36 -10.87 19.92
N GLY A 38 15.18 -9.60 20.31
CA GLY A 38 16.17 -8.54 20.05
C GLY A 38 16.04 -7.81 18.71
N ILE A 39 15.00 -8.08 17.92
CA ILE A 39 14.63 -7.26 16.76
C ILE A 39 13.51 -6.33 17.17
N HIS A 40 13.74 -5.04 16.98
CA HIS A 40 12.83 -3.99 17.39
C HIS A 40 12.25 -3.29 16.17
N ASN A 41 10.94 -3.12 16.15
CA ASN A 41 10.29 -2.23 15.19
C ASN A 41 10.72 -0.80 15.52
N LEU A 42 11.55 -0.20 14.67
CA LEU A 42 12.01 1.18 14.84
C LEU A 42 10.91 2.18 14.44
N VAL A 43 10.23 1.90 13.34
CA VAL A 43 9.15 2.72 12.79
C VAL A 43 8.12 1.80 12.15
N GLN A 44 6.84 2.03 12.45
CA GLN A 44 5.72 1.36 11.81
C GLN A 44 4.79 2.42 11.21
N MET A 45 4.61 2.39 9.88
CA MET A 45 3.80 3.40 9.18
C MET A 45 2.36 3.46 9.69
N ALA A 46 1.81 2.31 10.10
CA ALA A 46 0.45 2.20 10.62
C ALA A 46 0.25 2.90 11.98
N ASP A 47 1.34 3.21 12.69
CA ASP A 47 1.31 3.81 14.04
C ASP A 47 1.86 5.25 14.06
N LEU A 48 2.14 5.83 12.88
CA LEU A 48 2.54 7.23 12.80
C LEU A 48 1.36 8.15 13.17
N PRO A 49 1.55 9.13 14.09
CA PRO A 49 0.48 10.05 14.50
C PRO A 49 -0.07 10.91 13.36
N LYS A 50 0.80 11.23 12.39
CA LYS A 50 0.49 11.96 11.17
C LYS A 50 1.21 11.26 10.01
N PRO A 51 0.63 10.19 9.44
CA PRO A 51 1.23 9.57 8.28
C PRO A 51 1.26 10.61 7.15
N PRO A 52 2.37 10.72 6.39
CA PRO A 52 2.38 11.58 5.22
C PRO A 52 1.24 11.16 4.29
N PRO A 53 0.60 12.10 3.55
CA PRO A 53 -0.46 11.79 2.59
C PRO A 53 0.04 11.02 1.35
N TYR A 54 1.13 10.27 1.51
CA TYR A 54 1.84 9.56 0.46
C TYR A 54 1.00 8.38 -0.06
N PRO A 55 0.63 8.37 -1.34
CA PRO A 55 -0.18 7.30 -1.91
C PRO A 55 0.71 6.06 -2.10
N PHE A 56 0.74 5.16 -1.10
CA PHE A 56 1.73 4.08 -1.01
C PHE A 56 1.51 2.94 -2.02
N ILE A 57 0.25 2.52 -2.22
CA ILE A 57 -0.12 1.46 -3.17
C ILE A 57 -1.35 1.91 -3.94
N ASN A 58 -1.21 2.10 -5.25
CA ASN A 58 -2.29 2.57 -6.12
C ASN A 58 -2.44 1.64 -7.33
N LEU A 59 -3.63 1.61 -7.91
CA LEU A 59 -3.80 1.07 -9.26
C LEU A 59 -3.30 2.10 -10.28
N ALA A 60 -2.41 1.67 -11.16
CA ALA A 60 -1.90 2.49 -12.26
C ALA A 60 -2.17 1.80 -13.60
N THR A 61 -2.46 2.59 -14.61
CA THR A 61 -2.58 2.16 -16.01
C THR A 61 -2.15 3.31 -16.93
N THR A 62 -2.10 3.06 -18.23
CA THR A 62 -1.76 4.09 -19.21
C THR A 62 -3.01 4.86 -19.65
N LYS A 63 -2.89 6.17 -19.90
CA LYS A 63 -3.99 7.01 -20.43
C LYS A 63 -4.68 6.39 -21.67
N PRO A 64 -3.94 5.85 -22.67
CA PRO A 64 -4.57 5.20 -23.83
C PRO A 64 -5.35 3.93 -23.48
N TYR A 65 -4.87 3.13 -22.51
CA TYR A 65 -5.58 1.94 -22.08
C TYR A 65 -6.87 2.31 -21.32
N LEU A 66 -6.81 3.35 -20.48
CA LEU A 66 -7.99 3.91 -19.81
C LEU A 66 -9.04 4.39 -20.79
N GLY A 67 -8.64 5.14 -21.82
CA GLY A 67 -9.57 5.64 -22.85
C GLY A 67 -10.28 4.53 -23.63
N ARG A 68 -9.59 3.41 -23.91
CA ARG A 68 -10.17 2.29 -24.69
C ARG A 68 -10.91 1.24 -23.85
N ASN A 69 -10.54 1.07 -22.59
CA ASN A 69 -10.99 -0.04 -21.75
C ASN A 69 -11.70 0.43 -20.47
N ARG A 70 -12.37 1.59 -20.52
CA ARG A 70 -13.00 2.23 -19.35
C ARG A 70 -13.92 1.27 -18.59
N ALA A 71 -14.75 0.50 -19.28
CA ALA A 71 -15.67 -0.46 -18.64
C ALA A 71 -14.95 -1.60 -17.90
N ILE A 72 -13.82 -2.08 -18.42
CA ILE A 72 -13.01 -3.12 -17.77
C ILE A 72 -12.35 -2.55 -16.51
N LEU A 73 -11.71 -1.38 -16.63
CA LEU A 73 -11.04 -0.73 -15.51
C LEU A 73 -12.01 -0.31 -14.41
N LYS A 74 -13.22 0.12 -14.77
CA LYS A 74 -14.29 0.39 -13.80
C LYS A 74 -14.61 -0.86 -12.97
N LYS A 75 -14.75 -2.03 -13.60
CA LYS A 75 -14.97 -3.30 -12.89
C LYS A 75 -13.79 -3.70 -12.01
N VAL A 76 -12.55 -3.47 -12.46
CA VAL A 76 -11.35 -3.71 -11.65
C VAL A 76 -11.34 -2.81 -10.42
N LEU A 77 -11.65 -1.53 -10.58
CA LEU A 77 -11.74 -0.56 -9.49
C LEU A 77 -12.86 -0.94 -8.50
N MET A 78 -14.03 -1.36 -9.01
CA MET A 78 -15.12 -1.87 -8.16
C MET A 78 -14.67 -3.07 -7.32
N ALA A 79 -13.99 -4.05 -7.94
CA ALA A 79 -13.46 -5.21 -7.22
C ALA A 79 -12.42 -4.82 -6.16
N GLN A 80 -11.56 -3.82 -6.45
CA GLN A 80 -10.63 -3.28 -5.46
C GLN A 80 -11.38 -2.66 -4.27
N ILE A 81 -12.40 -1.85 -4.53
CA ILE A 81 -13.23 -1.19 -3.51
C ILE A 81 -13.93 -2.23 -2.62
N GLU A 82 -14.52 -3.26 -3.21
CA GLU A 82 -15.14 -4.38 -2.48
C GLU A 82 -14.09 -5.16 -1.67
N GLY A 83 -12.89 -5.36 -2.22
CA GLY A 83 -11.77 -5.99 -1.52
C GLY A 83 -11.31 -5.19 -0.30
N VAL A 84 -11.23 -3.86 -0.41
CA VAL A 84 -10.93 -2.97 0.72
C VAL A 84 -11.99 -3.10 1.82
N HIS A 85 -13.27 -3.12 1.43
CA HIS A 85 -14.36 -3.34 2.37
C HIS A 85 -14.23 -4.69 3.07
N TYR A 86 -13.98 -5.77 2.33
CA TYR A 86 -13.77 -7.11 2.87
C TYR A 86 -12.61 -7.14 3.88
N ILE A 87 -11.49 -6.50 3.57
CA ILE A 87 -10.34 -6.39 4.49
C ILE A 87 -10.77 -5.73 5.81
N LYS A 88 -11.60 -4.69 5.76
CA LYS A 88 -11.98 -3.94 6.96
C LYS A 88 -13.06 -4.61 7.80
N THR A 89 -13.88 -5.46 7.20
CA THR A 89 -15.04 -6.09 7.85
C THR A 89 -14.88 -7.58 8.10
N ASN A 90 -13.89 -8.25 7.51
CA ASN A 90 -13.67 -9.68 7.63
C ASN A 90 -12.22 -10.03 7.96
N GLU A 91 -11.89 -9.94 9.24
CA GLU A 91 -10.56 -10.26 9.77
C GLU A 91 -10.13 -11.70 9.45
N GLU A 92 -10.95 -12.69 9.81
CA GLU A 92 -10.62 -14.10 9.67
C GLU A 92 -10.42 -14.49 8.20
N GLY A 93 -11.29 -14.01 7.31
CA GLY A 93 -11.15 -14.19 5.88
C GLY A 93 -9.87 -13.57 5.33
N THR A 94 -9.55 -12.35 5.78
CA THR A 94 -8.32 -11.66 5.39
C THR A 94 -7.07 -12.39 5.86
N LYS A 95 -7.03 -12.85 7.11
CA LYS A 95 -5.90 -13.63 7.65
C LYS A 95 -5.72 -14.95 6.90
N ARG A 96 -6.79 -15.61 6.45
CA ARG A 96 -6.69 -16.81 5.58
C ARG A 96 -6.05 -16.49 4.24
N ILE A 97 -6.41 -15.37 3.60
CA ILE A 97 -5.78 -14.92 2.35
C ILE A 97 -4.30 -14.59 2.58
N LEU A 98 -3.98 -13.88 3.67
CA LEU A 98 -2.60 -13.56 4.05
C LEU A 98 -1.75 -14.83 4.26
N ALA A 99 -2.31 -15.90 4.83
CA ALA A 99 -1.62 -17.17 5.00
C ALA A 99 -1.24 -17.85 3.67
N LEU A 100 -2.00 -17.62 2.59
CA LEU A 100 -1.67 -18.16 1.27
C LEU A 100 -0.44 -17.51 0.65
N VAL A 101 -0.25 -16.21 0.90
CA VAL A 101 0.89 -15.45 0.38
C VAL A 101 2.12 -15.54 1.30
N ALA A 102 1.91 -15.59 2.61
CA ALA A 102 2.97 -15.71 3.60
C ALA A 102 3.19 -17.18 4.00
N LYS A 103 3.85 -17.95 3.12
CA LYS A 103 4.22 -19.35 3.39
C LYS A 103 5.02 -19.43 4.70
N GLY A 104 4.44 -20.05 5.73
CA GLY A 104 5.06 -20.17 7.06
C GLY A 104 4.76 -19.01 8.03
N GLY A 105 3.79 -18.14 7.71
CA GLY A 105 3.32 -17.10 8.61
C GLY A 105 2.75 -17.65 9.91
N THR A 106 3.28 -17.19 11.05
CA THR A 106 2.77 -17.53 12.38
C THR A 106 1.44 -16.82 12.66
N THR A 107 0.68 -17.29 13.65
CA THR A 107 -0.55 -16.60 14.09
C THR A 107 -0.27 -15.13 14.47
N ALA A 108 0.84 -14.87 15.17
CA ALA A 108 1.26 -13.53 15.55
C ALA A 108 1.56 -12.65 14.32
N TYR A 109 2.26 -13.20 13.32
CA TYR A 109 2.50 -12.51 12.06
C TYR A 109 1.19 -12.14 11.34
N LEU A 110 0.27 -13.11 11.20
CA LEU A 110 -0.98 -12.89 10.49
C LEU A 110 -1.85 -11.82 11.17
N GLN A 111 -1.85 -11.80 12.52
CA GLN A 111 -2.53 -10.76 13.28
C GLN A 111 -1.88 -9.39 13.06
N ALA A 112 -0.56 -9.28 13.24
CA ALA A 112 0.16 -8.02 13.07
C ALA A 112 0.05 -7.46 11.64
N ALA A 113 0.08 -8.34 10.64
CA ALA A 113 -0.12 -7.98 9.24
C ALA A 113 -1.54 -7.45 8.99
N TYR A 114 -2.56 -8.12 9.53
CA TYR A 114 -3.95 -7.67 9.43
C TYR A 114 -4.18 -6.32 10.12
N ASP A 115 -3.73 -6.16 11.36
CA ASP A 115 -3.93 -4.94 12.14
C ASP A 115 -3.34 -3.72 11.44
N ALA A 116 -2.13 -3.88 10.88
CA ALA A 116 -1.49 -2.82 10.11
C ALA A 116 -2.19 -2.56 8.77
N LEU A 117 -2.59 -3.61 8.04
CA LEU A 117 -3.30 -3.47 6.77
C LEU A 117 -4.62 -2.71 6.97
N ARG A 118 -5.40 -3.06 8.00
CA ARG A 118 -6.68 -2.41 8.31
C ARG A 118 -6.53 -0.92 8.63
N LYS A 119 -5.43 -0.54 9.30
CA LYS A 119 -5.07 0.86 9.61
C LYS A 119 -4.62 1.63 8.36
N LEU A 120 -3.79 1.00 7.51
CA LEU A 120 -3.15 1.66 6.37
C LEU A 120 -4.05 1.78 5.15
N ILE A 121 -4.90 0.78 4.88
CA ILE A 121 -5.75 0.79 3.70
C ILE A 121 -6.89 1.79 3.88
N GLN A 122 -6.96 2.79 2.99
CA GLN A 122 -8.02 3.80 3.01
C GLN A 122 -9.32 3.19 2.49
N GLU A 123 -10.45 3.50 3.13
CA GLU A 123 -11.78 3.05 2.66
C GLU A 123 -12.12 3.67 1.32
N ARG A 124 -12.03 4.99 1.25
CA ARG A 124 -12.34 5.72 0.03
C ARG A 124 -11.08 5.77 -0.83
N PRO A 125 -11.11 5.28 -2.08
CA PRO A 125 -9.92 5.14 -2.94
C PRO A 125 -9.54 6.49 -3.58
N TYR A 126 -9.58 7.58 -2.81
CA TYR A 126 -9.20 8.90 -3.31
C TYR A 126 -7.69 9.07 -3.21
N VAL A 127 -7.09 9.49 -4.31
CA VAL A 127 -5.70 9.91 -4.30
C VAL A 127 -5.66 11.35 -3.79
N ASP A 128 -4.92 11.55 -2.70
CA ASP A 128 -4.72 12.86 -2.11
C ASP A 128 -3.81 13.72 -3.00
N ARG A 129 -4.29 14.91 -3.37
CA ARG A 129 -3.55 15.81 -4.27
C ARG A 129 -2.31 16.39 -3.60
N GLU A 130 -2.39 16.72 -2.32
CA GLU A 130 -1.26 17.27 -1.57
C GLU A 130 -0.13 16.25 -1.51
N GLY A 131 -0.45 15.00 -1.15
CA GLY A 131 0.52 13.91 -1.13
C GLY A 131 1.13 13.59 -2.49
N VAL A 132 0.35 13.56 -3.57
CA VAL A 132 0.92 13.39 -4.92
C VAL A 132 1.84 14.55 -5.27
N ASN A 133 1.47 15.79 -4.96
CA ASN A 133 2.32 16.94 -5.23
C ASN A 133 3.64 16.87 -4.44
N GLU A 134 3.62 16.43 -3.18
CA GLU A 134 4.85 16.19 -2.41
C GLU A 134 5.75 15.16 -3.09
N VAL A 135 5.17 14.05 -3.60
CA VAL A 135 5.94 13.04 -4.36
C VAL A 135 6.54 13.67 -5.62
N ILE A 136 5.74 14.40 -6.39
CA ILE A 136 6.19 15.08 -7.61
C ILE A 136 7.36 16.02 -7.28
N GLN A 137 7.24 16.84 -6.23
CA GLN A 137 8.32 17.77 -5.85
C GLN A 137 9.58 17.03 -5.42
N SER A 138 9.46 15.95 -4.65
CA SER A 138 10.58 15.08 -4.27
C SER A 138 11.30 14.52 -5.50
N GLU A 139 10.53 13.99 -6.47
CA GLU A 139 11.08 13.43 -7.71
C GLU A 139 11.76 14.50 -8.58
N LEU A 140 11.18 15.69 -8.70
CA LEU A 140 11.74 16.80 -9.49
C LEU A 140 13.02 17.40 -8.88
N GLN A 141 13.25 17.22 -7.59
CA GLN A 141 14.50 17.61 -6.92
C GLN A 141 15.65 16.64 -7.20
N MET A 142 15.38 15.43 -7.70
CA MET A 142 16.42 14.46 -8.03
C MET A 142 17.25 14.92 -9.24
N LYS A 143 18.56 14.68 -9.19
CA LYS A 143 19.50 15.18 -10.20
C LYS A 143 19.17 14.65 -11.61
N GLU A 144 18.74 13.40 -11.71
CA GLU A 144 18.29 12.73 -12.92
C GLU A 144 17.04 13.35 -13.55
N ASN A 145 16.28 14.12 -12.77
CA ASN A 145 15.03 14.75 -13.19
C ASN A 145 15.15 16.27 -13.39
N GLN A 146 16.37 16.82 -13.34
CA GLN A 146 16.59 18.26 -13.55
C GLN A 146 16.01 18.73 -14.89
N GLY A 147 15.23 19.81 -14.83
CA GLY A 147 14.57 20.41 -15.99
C GLY A 147 13.29 19.69 -16.44
N ARG A 148 12.87 18.61 -15.78
CA ARG A 148 11.56 17.99 -16.00
C ARG A 148 10.46 18.80 -15.31
N SER A 149 9.25 18.65 -15.82
CA SER A 149 8.02 19.18 -15.21
C SER A 149 6.96 18.10 -15.25
N LEU A 150 6.16 18.02 -14.19
CA LEU A 150 5.10 17.04 -14.04
C LEU A 150 3.96 17.67 -13.22
N ALA A 151 2.73 17.60 -13.72
CA ALA A 151 1.55 18.03 -12.99
C ALA A 151 0.83 16.84 -12.34
N TYR A 152 -0.04 17.12 -11.37
CA TYR A 152 -0.89 16.11 -10.76
C TYR A 152 -1.72 15.36 -11.81
N GLU A 153 -2.29 16.08 -12.78
CA GLU A 153 -3.14 15.57 -13.86
C GLU A 153 -2.37 14.68 -14.86
N ASP A 154 -1.04 14.68 -14.80
CA ASP A 154 -0.21 13.78 -15.60
C ASP A 154 -0.17 12.38 -15.01
N VAL A 155 -0.32 12.25 -13.69
CA VAL A 155 -0.10 11.01 -12.94
C VAL A 155 -1.33 10.50 -12.18
N ALA A 156 -2.35 11.33 -11.99
CA ALA A 156 -3.56 10.98 -11.26
C ALA A 156 -4.83 11.24 -12.09
N ASP A 157 -5.69 10.22 -12.15
CA ASP A 157 -7.00 10.26 -12.82
C ASP A 157 -8.06 9.69 -11.88
N MET A 158 -8.94 10.56 -11.37
CA MET A 158 -10.04 10.19 -10.46
C MET A 158 -11.37 9.96 -11.18
N SER A 159 -11.41 10.00 -12.51
CA SER A 159 -12.66 10.03 -13.29
C SER A 159 -13.54 8.81 -13.05
N LEU A 160 -12.95 7.62 -12.90
CA LEU A 160 -13.70 6.39 -12.60
C LEU A 160 -14.25 6.37 -11.18
N ILE A 161 -13.48 6.90 -10.22
CA ILE A 161 -13.90 6.97 -8.81
C ILE A 161 -15.07 7.96 -8.68
N SER A 162 -14.96 9.13 -9.33
CA SER A 162 -16.04 10.12 -9.37
C SER A 162 -17.32 9.56 -10.00
N GLU A 163 -17.20 8.81 -11.10
CA GLU A 163 -18.33 8.12 -11.74
C GLU A 163 -19.00 7.13 -10.77
N LEU A 164 -18.22 6.27 -10.11
CA LEU A 164 -18.72 5.30 -9.13
C LEU A 164 -19.37 5.97 -7.90
N GLN A 165 -18.86 7.13 -7.48
CA GLN A 165 -19.50 7.90 -6.41
C GLN A 165 -20.86 8.45 -6.86
N GLN A 166 -20.94 9.03 -8.06
CA GLN A 166 -22.19 9.56 -8.60
C GLN A 166 -23.25 8.46 -8.79
N GLU A 167 -22.83 7.24 -9.12
CA GLU A 167 -23.70 6.06 -9.22
C GLU A 167 -24.09 5.48 -7.85
N GLY A 168 -23.59 6.02 -6.75
CA GLY A 168 -23.87 5.55 -5.39
C GLY A 168 -23.17 4.25 -5.02
N PHE A 169 -22.23 3.75 -5.82
CA PHE A 169 -21.53 2.48 -5.57
C PHE A 169 -20.72 2.52 -4.27
N LEU A 170 -20.00 3.61 -4.00
CA LEU A 170 -19.22 3.75 -2.76
C LEU A 170 -20.12 3.70 -1.52
N GLY A 171 -21.28 4.36 -1.56
CA GLY A 171 -22.26 4.33 -0.47
C GLY A 171 -22.86 2.95 -0.25
N LYS A 172 -23.10 2.19 -1.33
CA LYS A 172 -23.56 0.80 -1.27
C LYS A 172 -22.54 -0.12 -0.58
N VAL A 173 -21.24 0.06 -0.85
CA VAL A 173 -20.19 -0.82 -0.32
C VAL A 173 -19.83 -0.45 1.12
N PHE A 174 -19.61 0.82 1.43
CA PHE A 174 -19.13 1.24 2.76
C PHE A 174 -20.24 1.57 3.76
N GLY A 175 -21.50 1.64 3.31
CA GLY A 175 -22.60 2.17 4.11
C GLY A 175 -22.63 3.70 4.09
N GLY A 176 -23.83 4.27 4.14
CA GLY A 176 -24.03 5.72 4.12
C GLY A 176 -23.52 6.39 5.39
N LYS A 177 -22.56 7.31 5.23
CA LYS A 177 -22.48 8.54 6.01
C LYS A 177 -22.26 9.70 5.05
#